data_AF-A0A3M2KQU4-F1
#
_entry.id   AF-A0A3M2KQU4-F1
#
_cell.length_a   1.000
_cell.length_b   1.000
_cell.length_c   1.000
_cell.angle_alpha   90.00
_cell.angle_beta   90.00
_cell.angle_gamma   90.00
#
_symmetry.space_group_name_H-M   'P 1'
#
loop_
_entity.id
_entity.type
_entity.pdbx_description
1 polymer ?
#
loop_
_entity_poly.entity_id
_entity_poly.type
_entity_poly.pdbx_seq_one_letter_code
_entity_poly.pdbx_strand_id
1 'polypeptide(L)'
;MSEKMTSQDRNHFLEEVAHYLVLNHLRNSISEHFQWSEVAEIGDPASVTEKRVIVVVGSGASAAAGLPLAKDAAEILRKSSRLSSRTIDAELDRLEMVYRMNRENFETILLALSSTVDEAKRVRDRLHNLFSHRFMPLLCNEILAHMFKHRFIDVIINFNFDELLDQSIADELYPDEYYHILFDGDCPEDTAIFEKPIYIKPHGTAKHKSTLRFTREDYFQMPIDIERVLRKVLSDRPVVVLVIGFGMQSFEFNRLFQQVQSGSQVFYINLEKPVPEPPLPSQLVSEYLIQVEQNGDANEDLNRIMRTLWTRVERKFKDEFNPRFIDRHELVAKVFQTDVTKYNQPEYLLGRTLIELCLFIAKTKGLVNMEVLAKDRSGRYYDHYRESLGSPPDTFDSFYDVCTYLGLKEIGYAREAYSLKDIPTGEKHLIVEIDEFQKCLDGLYQKVFQQLAPIYRQQFDRELFNRTMLKLYQGKEVEIRIEKTPLFEKIFHRHKFITTFTELQLLTHHMMADDNWKYMLVIAETGEWLLEDQYVHQVIEEKKKQKLPIIMALILADLTYEKKLIEMYGDVLRAICSMPWWEHNRHMTVLVDANPFPLSGIYFMRRLRSADITPVYVEGKDVIVLIESFYAYW
;
A
#
# COMPACT_ATOMS: atom_id res chain seq x y z
N MET A 1 2.19 33.32 22.60
CA MET A 1 2.08 33.76 21.19
C MET A 1 2.95 32.82 20.38
N SER A 2 2.39 31.86 19.65
CA SER A 2 3.18 31.03 18.73
C SER A 2 3.46 31.86 17.48
N GLU A 3 4.73 32.05 17.13
CA GLU A 3 5.09 32.57 15.81
C GLU A 3 4.46 31.66 14.76
N LYS A 4 3.63 32.24 13.88
CA LYS A 4 3.10 31.50 12.75
C LYS A 4 4.28 31.15 11.85
N MET A 5 4.48 29.85 11.63
CA MET A 5 5.51 29.34 10.73
C MET A 5 5.35 29.97 9.34
N THR A 6 6.46 30.33 8.71
CA THR A 6 6.41 30.88 7.35
C THR A 6 6.10 29.75 6.34
N SER A 7 5.58 30.13 5.17
CA SER A 7 5.39 29.16 4.07
C SER A 7 6.70 28.51 3.61
N GLN A 8 7.83 29.22 3.79
CA GLN A 8 9.16 28.73 3.47
C GLN A 8 9.61 27.64 4.45
N ASP A 9 9.39 27.83 5.75
CA ASP A 9 9.71 26.82 6.77
C ASP A 9 8.92 25.53 6.51
N ARG A 10 7.61 25.66 6.25
CA ARG A 10 6.75 24.51 5.89
C ARG A 10 7.28 23.74 4.69
N ASN A 11 7.73 24.46 3.68
CA ASN A 11 8.29 23.84 2.49
C ASN A 11 9.62 23.15 2.79
N HIS A 12 10.47 23.72 3.64
CA HIS A 12 11.71 23.08 4.04
C HIS A 12 11.46 21.74 4.74
N PHE A 13 10.54 21.72 5.71
CA PHE A 13 10.27 20.50 6.48
C PHE A 13 9.64 19.38 5.64
N LEU A 14 8.71 19.70 4.74
CA LEU A 14 8.14 18.69 3.84
C LEU A 14 9.20 18.11 2.88
N GLU A 15 10.22 18.89 2.49
CA GLU A 15 11.36 18.36 1.73
C GLU A 15 12.18 17.39 2.58
N GLU A 16 12.41 17.72 3.84
CA GLU A 16 13.19 16.89 4.76
C GLU A 16 12.49 15.56 5.05
N VAL A 17 11.19 15.58 5.36
CA VAL A 17 10.41 14.34 5.56
C VAL A 17 10.37 13.50 4.29
N ALA A 18 10.16 14.12 3.12
CA ALA A 18 10.22 13.41 1.85
C ALA A 18 11.59 12.76 1.61
N HIS A 19 12.68 13.46 1.96
CA HIS A 19 14.02 12.93 1.86
C HIS A 19 14.21 11.69 2.76
N TYR A 20 13.79 11.72 4.02
CA TYR A 20 13.88 10.56 4.90
C TYR A 20 13.02 9.38 4.45
N LEU A 21 11.81 9.63 3.92
CA LEU A 21 10.96 8.58 3.35
C LEU A 21 11.68 7.87 2.18
N VAL A 22 12.28 8.64 1.27
CA VAL A 22 13.02 8.09 0.12
C VAL A 22 14.23 7.28 0.59
N LEU A 23 15.04 7.81 1.50
CA LEU A 23 16.18 7.09 2.07
C LEU A 23 15.76 5.77 2.73
N ASN A 24 14.65 5.78 3.47
CA ASN A 24 14.11 4.59 4.12
C ASN A 24 13.67 3.55 3.08
N HIS A 25 12.98 3.98 2.01
CA HIS A 25 12.63 3.11 0.89
C HIS A 25 13.88 2.51 0.24
N LEU A 26 14.87 3.33 -0.13
CA LEU A 26 16.08 2.86 -0.81
C LEU A 26 16.84 1.83 0.03
N ARG A 27 17.03 2.09 1.32
CA ARG A 27 17.65 1.14 2.25
C ARG A 27 16.89 -0.18 2.33
N ASN A 28 15.56 -0.14 2.34
CA ASN A 28 14.73 -1.34 2.42
C ASN A 28 14.57 -2.07 1.08
N SER A 29 14.87 -1.41 -0.03
CA SER A 29 14.57 -1.89 -1.38
C SER A 29 15.83 -2.25 -2.17
N ILE A 30 16.98 -1.67 -1.84
CA ILE A 30 18.21 -1.79 -2.62
C ILE A 30 19.22 -2.57 -1.79
N SER A 31 19.74 -3.67 -2.34
CA SER A 31 20.82 -4.41 -1.70
C SER A 31 22.11 -3.60 -1.62
N GLU A 32 22.93 -3.88 -0.61
CA GLU A 32 24.20 -3.20 -0.29
C GLU A 32 25.21 -3.11 -1.45
N HIS A 33 25.02 -3.87 -2.53
CA HIS A 33 25.88 -3.87 -3.71
C HIS A 33 25.60 -2.73 -4.70
N PHE A 34 24.48 -2.02 -4.58
CA PHE A 34 24.10 -0.96 -5.53
C PHE A 34 24.16 0.43 -4.90
N GLN A 35 24.43 1.44 -5.73
CA GLN A 35 24.49 2.82 -5.27
C GLN A 35 23.09 3.44 -5.32
N TRP A 36 22.68 4.08 -4.23
CA TRP A 36 21.36 4.73 -4.17
C TRP A 36 21.19 5.86 -5.20
N SER A 37 22.29 6.50 -5.60
CA SER A 37 22.32 7.53 -6.67
C SER A 37 21.94 6.98 -8.05
N GLU A 38 21.94 5.67 -8.23
CA GLU A 38 21.43 5.03 -9.45
C GLU A 38 19.92 5.17 -9.55
N VAL A 39 19.23 5.25 -8.40
CA VAL A 39 17.76 5.23 -8.31
C VAL A 39 17.17 6.61 -8.00
N ALA A 40 17.84 7.41 -7.16
CA ALA A 40 17.29 8.67 -6.65
C ALA A 40 18.33 9.79 -6.49
N GLU A 41 17.88 11.03 -6.62
CA GLU A 41 18.65 12.26 -6.44
C GLU A 41 18.65 12.70 -4.96
N ILE A 42 19.41 11.98 -4.13
CA ILE A 42 19.41 12.15 -2.66
C ILE A 42 20.71 12.73 -2.08
N GLY A 43 21.63 13.21 -2.91
CA GLY A 43 22.95 13.67 -2.44
C GLY A 43 23.89 12.50 -2.07
N ASP A 44 25.00 12.80 -1.39
CA ASP A 44 26.01 11.79 -1.01
C ASP A 44 25.49 10.86 0.11
N PRO A 45 25.27 9.55 -0.17
CA PRO A 45 24.76 8.61 0.82
C PRO A 45 25.66 8.49 2.07
N ALA A 46 26.98 8.66 1.91
CA ALA A 46 27.92 8.55 3.03
C ALA A 46 27.77 9.67 4.07
N SER A 47 27.11 10.77 3.69
CA SER A 47 26.82 11.90 4.57
C SER A 47 25.50 11.77 5.33
N VAL A 48 24.66 10.81 4.94
CA VAL A 48 23.31 10.65 5.46
C VAL A 48 23.32 9.69 6.65
N THR A 49 22.94 10.20 7.82
CA THR A 49 22.68 9.32 8.97
C THR A 49 21.44 8.47 8.67
N GLU A 50 21.59 7.15 8.65
CA GLU A 50 20.46 6.26 8.44
C GLU A 50 19.43 6.38 9.57
N LYS A 51 18.19 6.76 9.21
CA LYS A 51 17.08 6.85 10.16
C LYS A 51 15.96 5.89 9.80
N ARG A 52 15.28 5.37 10.82
CA ARG A 52 14.03 4.60 10.69
C ARG A 52 12.85 5.54 10.60
N VAL A 53 11.93 5.33 9.66
CA VAL A 53 10.71 6.14 9.57
C VAL A 53 9.56 5.44 10.31
N ILE A 54 8.99 6.15 11.29
CA ILE A 54 7.85 5.73 12.10
C ILE A 54 6.73 6.73 11.91
N VAL A 55 5.50 6.27 11.70
CA VAL A 55 4.31 7.12 11.71
C VAL A 55 3.48 6.83 12.94
N VAL A 56 3.07 7.87 13.65
CA VAL A 56 2.16 7.78 14.80
C VAL A 56 0.84 8.44 14.42
N VAL A 57 -0.24 7.69 14.48
CA VAL A 57 -1.57 8.15 14.06
C VAL A 57 -2.50 8.23 15.26
N GLY A 58 -3.20 9.36 15.36
CA GLY A 58 -4.22 9.60 16.38
C GLY A 58 -5.55 10.03 15.78
N SER A 59 -6.53 10.33 16.65
CA SER A 59 -7.92 10.48 16.24
C SER A 59 -8.16 11.70 15.34
N GLY A 60 -7.25 12.68 15.38
CA GLY A 60 -7.28 13.83 14.48
C GLY A 60 -7.09 13.45 13.01
N ALA A 61 -6.43 12.32 12.70
CA ALA A 61 -6.32 11.82 11.33
C ALA A 61 -7.64 11.23 10.81
N SER A 62 -8.47 10.73 11.73
CA SER A 62 -9.78 10.11 11.44
C SER A 62 -10.95 11.08 11.50
N ALA A 63 -10.77 12.32 12.00
CA ALA A 63 -11.83 13.29 12.21
C ALA A 63 -12.67 13.56 10.95
N ALA A 64 -12.03 13.39 9.78
CA ALA A 64 -12.61 13.53 8.47
C ALA A 64 -13.71 12.56 8.11
N ALA A 65 -13.59 11.34 8.64
CA ALA A 65 -14.41 10.23 8.23
C ALA A 65 -15.79 10.28 8.87
N GLY A 66 -16.25 11.45 9.34
CA GLY A 66 -17.54 11.65 10.02
C GLY A 66 -17.75 10.76 11.24
N LEU A 67 -16.69 10.16 11.78
CA LEU A 67 -16.73 9.43 13.04
C LEU A 67 -17.03 10.42 14.17
N PRO A 68 -17.77 9.99 15.20
CA PRO A 68 -17.99 10.83 16.37
C PRO A 68 -16.63 11.22 16.93
N LEU A 69 -16.41 12.53 17.13
CA LEU A 69 -15.21 13.00 17.81
C LEU A 69 -15.15 12.36 19.20
N ALA A 70 -13.96 12.30 19.77
CA ALA A 70 -13.76 11.67 21.07
C ALA A 70 -14.75 12.21 22.14
N LYS A 71 -15.05 13.51 22.11
CA LYS A 71 -16.07 14.14 22.96
C LYS A 71 -17.49 13.64 22.71
N ASP A 72 -17.90 13.53 21.45
CA ASP A 72 -19.24 13.06 21.06
C ASP A 72 -19.42 11.58 21.38
N ALA A 73 -18.39 10.77 21.11
CA ALA A 73 -18.35 9.36 21.47
C ALA A 73 -18.47 9.19 22.99
N ALA A 74 -17.73 9.98 23.77
CA ALA A 74 -17.86 10.01 25.23
C ALA A 74 -19.29 10.37 25.69
N GLU A 75 -19.92 11.35 25.05
CA GLU A 75 -21.28 11.75 25.40
C GLU A 75 -22.31 10.66 25.07
N ILE A 76 -22.19 10.01 23.92
CA ILE A 76 -23.01 8.84 23.54
C ILE A 76 -22.86 7.73 24.57
N LEU A 77 -21.63 7.43 25.00
CA LEU A 77 -21.33 6.39 25.98
C LEU A 77 -21.86 6.76 27.38
N ARG A 78 -21.73 8.03 27.80
CA ARG A 78 -22.28 8.55 29.05
C ARG A 78 -23.81 8.45 29.09
N LYS A 79 -24.49 8.96 28.05
CA LYS A 79 -25.96 8.94 27.95
C LYS A 79 -26.55 7.54 27.97
N SER A 80 -25.78 6.56 27.48
CA SER A 80 -26.21 5.17 27.43
C SER A 80 -25.79 4.35 28.66
N SER A 81 -24.93 4.87 29.56
CA SER A 81 -24.45 4.15 30.75
C SER A 81 -25.56 3.88 31.77
N ARG A 82 -25.43 2.80 32.55
CA ARG A 82 -26.33 2.53 33.68
C ARG A 82 -25.90 3.25 34.95
N LEU A 83 -24.66 3.76 34.99
CA LEU A 83 -24.17 4.55 36.10
C LEU A 83 -24.92 5.88 36.13
N SER A 84 -25.23 6.36 37.33
CA SER A 84 -25.78 7.71 37.49
C SER A 84 -24.73 8.75 37.10
N SER A 85 -25.13 9.89 36.54
CA SER A 85 -24.19 10.98 36.22
C SER A 85 -23.35 11.38 37.43
N ARG A 86 -23.95 11.40 38.62
CA ARG A 86 -23.25 11.68 39.89
C ARG A 86 -22.13 10.68 40.19
N THR A 87 -22.32 9.40 39.85
CA THR A 87 -21.29 8.35 40.02
C THR A 87 -20.14 8.57 39.04
N ILE A 88 -20.45 8.88 37.79
CA ILE A 88 -19.45 9.14 36.75
C ILE A 88 -18.64 10.39 37.12
N ASP A 89 -19.31 11.48 37.50
CA ASP A 89 -18.68 12.74 37.88
C ASP A 89 -17.79 12.58 39.11
N ALA A 90 -18.23 11.84 40.14
CA ALA A 90 -17.42 11.56 41.32
C ALA A 90 -16.14 10.77 40.98
N GLU A 91 -16.22 9.83 40.02
CA GLU A 91 -15.05 9.07 39.57
C GLU A 91 -14.11 9.92 38.71
N LEU A 92 -14.65 10.83 37.87
CA LEU A 92 -13.86 11.82 37.13
C LEU A 92 -13.14 12.78 38.07
N ASP A 93 -13.83 13.31 39.08
CA ASP A 93 -13.24 14.19 40.10
C ASP A 93 -12.10 13.46 40.83
N ARG A 94 -12.28 12.16 41.13
CA ARG A 94 -11.22 11.34 41.73
C ARG A 94 -10.04 11.14 40.77
N LEU A 95 -10.29 10.85 39.50
CA LEU A 95 -9.24 10.68 38.48
C LEU A 95 -8.41 11.96 38.32
N GLU A 96 -9.08 13.10 38.29
CA GLU A 96 -8.48 14.43 38.23
C GLU A 96 -7.66 14.74 39.50
N MET A 97 -8.21 14.52 40.69
CA MET A 97 -7.52 14.82 41.95
C MET A 97 -6.35 13.89 42.26
N VAL A 98 -6.51 12.58 42.06
CA VAL A 98 -5.54 11.56 42.49
C VAL A 98 -4.48 11.31 41.42
N TYR A 99 -4.89 11.21 40.16
CA TYR A 99 -4.01 10.83 39.06
C TYR A 99 -3.66 12.00 38.14
N ARG A 100 -4.21 13.21 38.40
CA ARG A 100 -4.00 14.42 37.58
C ARG A 100 -4.43 14.22 36.13
N MET A 101 -5.38 13.32 35.88
CA MET A 101 -5.91 13.07 34.54
C MET A 101 -6.92 14.17 34.18
N ASN A 102 -6.87 14.65 32.94
CA ASN A 102 -7.82 15.64 32.47
C ASN A 102 -9.23 15.02 32.34
N ARG A 103 -10.20 15.53 33.12
CA ARG A 103 -11.59 15.05 33.11
C ARG A 103 -12.30 15.12 31.76
N GLU A 104 -11.82 15.97 30.85
CA GLU A 104 -12.36 16.16 29.50
C GLU A 104 -11.73 15.22 28.47
N ASN A 105 -10.60 14.58 28.81
CA ASN A 105 -9.93 13.64 27.92
C ASN A 105 -10.78 12.37 27.76
N PHE A 106 -10.96 11.92 26.52
CA PHE A 106 -11.81 10.79 26.18
C PHE A 106 -11.45 9.50 26.92
N GLU A 107 -10.17 9.16 27.04
CA GLU A 107 -9.71 7.96 27.75
C GLU A 107 -10.04 8.05 29.24
N THR A 108 -9.93 9.25 29.83
CA THR A 108 -10.33 9.49 31.23
C THR A 108 -11.84 9.28 31.43
N ILE A 109 -12.64 9.63 30.42
CA ILE A 109 -14.09 9.39 30.43
C ILE A 109 -14.40 7.90 30.31
N LEU A 110 -13.74 7.18 29.39
CA LEU A 110 -13.88 5.74 29.27
C LEU A 110 -13.52 5.03 30.57
N LEU A 111 -12.46 5.49 31.23
CA LEU A 111 -12.00 4.98 32.51
C LEU A 111 -13.05 5.14 33.62
N ALA A 112 -13.66 6.32 33.72
CA ALA A 112 -14.73 6.59 34.68
C ALA A 112 -15.99 5.74 34.41
N LEU A 113 -16.36 5.59 33.13
CA LEU A 113 -17.47 4.75 32.69
C LEU A 113 -17.23 3.26 32.95
N SER A 114 -15.98 2.85 33.05
CA SER A 114 -15.56 1.46 33.19
C SER A 114 -15.16 1.10 34.62
N SER A 115 -15.70 1.83 35.60
CA SER A 115 -15.41 1.64 37.03
C SER A 115 -15.83 0.27 37.60
N THR A 116 -16.62 -0.51 36.85
CA THR A 116 -17.00 -1.89 37.20
C THR A 116 -16.78 -2.82 36.00
N VAL A 117 -16.58 -4.12 36.27
CA VAL A 117 -16.36 -5.14 35.22
C VAL A 117 -17.53 -5.19 34.22
N ASP A 118 -18.77 -5.11 34.70
CA ASP A 118 -19.97 -5.15 33.85
C ASP A 118 -20.10 -3.92 32.96
N GLU A 119 -19.83 -2.72 33.49
CA GLU A 119 -19.86 -1.50 32.66
C GLU A 119 -18.69 -1.46 31.68
N ALA A 120 -17.49 -1.94 32.07
CA ALA A 120 -16.37 -2.06 31.15
C ALA A 120 -16.72 -2.95 29.94
N LYS A 121 -17.40 -4.09 30.16
CA LYS A 121 -17.90 -4.95 29.07
C LYS A 121 -18.89 -4.20 28.16
N ARG A 122 -19.82 -3.43 28.75
CA ARG A 122 -20.78 -2.63 27.97
C ARG A 122 -20.11 -1.52 27.16
N VAL A 123 -19.10 -0.86 27.73
CA VAL A 123 -18.32 0.16 27.02
C VAL A 123 -17.62 -0.47 25.82
N ARG A 124 -16.99 -1.65 25.98
CA ARG A 124 -16.40 -2.41 24.86
C ARG A 124 -17.43 -2.75 23.79
N ASP A 125 -18.59 -3.27 24.18
CA ASP A 125 -19.67 -3.60 23.24
C ASP A 125 -20.16 -2.38 22.46
N ARG A 126 -20.25 -1.21 23.11
CA ARG A 126 -20.67 0.03 22.45
C ARG A 126 -19.60 0.63 21.55
N LEU A 127 -18.34 0.62 21.99
CA LEU A 127 -17.22 1.04 21.14
C LEU A 127 -17.14 0.17 19.88
N HIS A 128 -17.31 -1.15 20.02
CA HIS A 128 -17.45 -2.04 18.89
C HIS A 128 -18.58 -1.60 17.97
N ASN A 129 -19.81 -1.46 18.47
CA ASN A 129 -20.94 -1.04 17.64
C ASN A 129 -20.78 0.36 16.99
N LEU A 130 -19.96 1.24 17.57
CA LEU A 130 -19.69 2.56 17.00
C LEU A 130 -18.62 2.52 15.89
N PHE A 131 -17.63 1.64 16.02
CA PHE A 131 -16.39 1.71 15.24
C PHE A 131 -16.06 0.43 14.45
N SER A 132 -16.74 -0.69 14.67
CA SER A 132 -16.47 -1.97 14.00
C SER A 132 -17.21 -2.11 12.67
N HIS A 133 -17.17 -1.06 11.85
CA HIS A 133 -17.79 -1.05 10.53
C HIS A 133 -16.75 -0.63 9.47
N ARG A 134 -16.98 -1.02 8.21
CA ARG A 134 -16.22 -0.42 7.10
C ARG A 134 -16.67 1.02 6.93
N PHE A 135 -15.73 1.95 6.85
CA PHE A 135 -16.01 3.36 6.66
C PHE A 135 -15.48 3.84 5.31
N MET A 136 -15.84 5.06 4.96
CA MET A 136 -15.35 5.70 3.75
C MET A 136 -13.83 5.91 3.82
N PRO A 137 -13.10 5.71 2.71
CA PRO A 137 -11.65 5.85 2.70
C PRO A 137 -11.26 7.32 2.89
N LEU A 138 -10.26 7.55 3.74
CA LEU A 138 -9.61 8.86 3.86
C LEU A 138 -8.33 8.85 3.05
N LEU A 139 -8.13 9.88 2.22
CA LEU A 139 -6.94 9.94 1.37
C LEU A 139 -5.64 9.91 2.19
N CYS A 140 -5.61 10.54 3.38
CA CYS A 140 -4.48 10.42 4.30
C CYS A 140 -4.15 8.95 4.63
N ASN A 141 -5.15 8.15 5.00
CA ASN A 141 -4.95 6.74 5.36
C ASN A 141 -4.55 5.89 4.14
N GLU A 142 -5.15 6.17 2.99
CA GLU A 142 -4.79 5.52 1.72
C GLU A 142 -3.33 5.79 1.33
N ILE A 143 -2.85 7.04 1.45
CA ILE A 143 -1.46 7.40 1.16
C ILE A 143 -0.52 6.77 2.19
N LEU A 144 -0.88 6.72 3.47
CA LEU A 144 -0.09 6.04 4.50
C LEU A 144 0.04 4.54 4.22
N ALA A 145 -1.07 3.87 3.86
CA ALA A 145 -1.06 2.47 3.48
C ALA A 145 -0.19 2.21 2.23
N HIS A 146 -0.26 3.09 1.23
CA HIS A 146 0.59 3.04 0.04
C HIS A 146 2.08 3.18 0.37
N MET A 147 2.44 4.19 1.16
CA MET A 147 3.81 4.40 1.62
C MET A 147 4.34 3.23 2.47
N PHE A 148 3.46 2.62 3.29
CA PHE A 148 3.77 1.46 4.13
C PHE A 148 4.03 0.20 3.30
N LYS A 149 3.15 -0.08 2.32
CA LYS A 149 3.31 -1.15 1.32
C LYS A 149 4.65 -1.06 0.61
N HIS A 150 5.01 0.14 0.17
CA HIS A 150 6.23 0.39 -0.59
C HIS A 150 7.47 0.67 0.27
N ARG A 151 7.43 0.34 1.57
CA ARG A 151 8.59 0.40 2.49
C ARG A 151 9.19 1.80 2.68
N PHE A 152 8.45 2.86 2.37
CA PHE A 152 8.78 4.24 2.77
C PHE A 152 8.63 4.42 4.28
N ILE A 153 7.68 3.68 4.88
CA ILE A 153 7.43 3.66 6.32
C ILE A 153 7.79 2.27 6.86
N ASP A 154 8.59 2.21 7.93
CA ASP A 154 8.93 0.95 8.59
C ASP A 154 7.84 0.52 9.57
N VAL A 155 7.32 1.48 10.35
CA VAL A 155 6.39 1.24 11.44
C VAL A 155 5.26 2.25 11.45
N ILE A 156 4.03 1.78 11.61
CA ILE A 156 2.86 2.60 11.93
C ILE A 156 2.38 2.21 13.34
N ILE A 157 2.23 3.21 14.21
CA ILE A 157 1.67 3.08 15.55
C ILE A 157 0.35 3.85 15.56
N ASN A 158 -0.76 3.12 15.62
CA ASN A 158 -2.09 3.71 15.56
C ASN A 158 -2.78 3.62 16.93
N PHE A 159 -3.09 4.78 17.50
CA PHE A 159 -3.79 4.90 18.78
C PHE A 159 -5.32 4.94 18.63
N ASN A 160 -5.84 4.90 17.40
CA ASN A 160 -7.27 4.94 17.15
C ASN A 160 -7.93 3.60 17.40
N PHE A 161 -9.10 3.61 18.05
CA PHE A 161 -9.95 2.43 18.15
C PHE A 161 -10.69 2.10 16.85
N ASP A 162 -10.86 3.09 15.98
CA ASP A 162 -11.51 2.92 14.68
C ASP A 162 -10.69 2.01 13.75
N GLU A 163 -11.34 1.61 12.65
CA GLU A 163 -10.80 0.64 11.70
C GLU A 163 -10.40 1.31 10.37
N LEU A 164 -10.31 2.64 10.30
CA LEU A 164 -10.12 3.34 9.02
C LEU A 164 -8.75 3.07 8.39
N LEU A 165 -7.69 3.21 9.18
CA LEU A 165 -6.33 2.93 8.70
C LEU A 165 -6.11 1.43 8.52
N ASP A 166 -6.71 0.60 9.37
CA ASP A 166 -6.72 -0.86 9.27
C ASP A 166 -7.30 -1.31 7.92
N GLN A 167 -8.39 -0.69 7.49
CA GLN A 167 -9.03 -0.95 6.21
C GLN A 167 -8.15 -0.53 5.05
N SER A 168 -7.57 0.67 5.07
CA SER A 168 -6.64 1.11 4.01
C SER A 168 -5.41 0.21 3.92
N ILE A 169 -4.82 -0.20 5.06
CA ILE A 169 -3.69 -1.15 5.09
C ILE A 169 -4.12 -2.51 4.55
N ALA A 170 -5.25 -3.07 4.98
CA ALA A 170 -5.73 -4.36 4.50
C ALA A 170 -6.14 -4.34 3.03
N ASP A 171 -6.58 -3.19 2.51
CA ASP A 171 -6.84 -3.01 1.10
C ASP A 171 -5.51 -3.00 0.31
N GLU A 172 -4.43 -2.43 0.84
CA GLU A 172 -3.14 -2.32 0.17
C GLU A 172 -2.21 -3.54 0.31
N LEU A 173 -2.14 -4.14 1.49
CA LEU A 173 -1.26 -5.24 1.84
C LEU A 173 -2.05 -6.48 2.23
N TYR A 174 -1.48 -7.64 1.93
CA TYR A 174 -2.01 -8.91 2.41
C TYR A 174 -1.58 -9.18 3.86
N PRO A 175 -2.33 -10.01 4.63
CA PRO A 175 -2.05 -10.25 6.04
C PRO A 175 -0.64 -10.79 6.34
N ASP A 176 -0.05 -11.51 5.39
CA ASP A 176 1.29 -12.08 5.47
C ASP A 176 2.40 -11.07 5.14
N GLU A 177 2.08 -9.86 4.67
CA GLU A 177 3.08 -8.89 4.20
C GLU A 177 3.53 -7.90 5.26
N TYR A 178 2.90 -7.89 6.43
CA TYR A 178 3.24 -7.02 7.55
C TYR A 178 2.93 -7.69 8.88
N TYR A 179 3.57 -7.22 9.95
CA TYR A 179 3.22 -7.63 11.30
C TYR A 179 2.07 -6.76 11.82
N HIS A 180 0.90 -7.35 12.04
CA HIS A 180 -0.23 -6.69 12.67
C HIS A 180 -0.25 -7.03 14.16
N ILE A 181 0.16 -6.08 15.01
CA ILE A 181 0.35 -6.30 16.44
C ILE A 181 -0.81 -5.69 17.24
N LEU A 182 -1.67 -6.56 17.77
CA LEU A 182 -2.76 -6.24 18.70
C LEU A 182 -2.52 -6.84 20.09
N PHE A 183 -1.86 -7.98 20.16
CA PHE A 183 -1.54 -8.75 21.36
C PHE A 183 -0.04 -9.03 21.48
N ASP A 184 0.40 -9.46 22.67
CA ASP A 184 1.78 -9.95 22.88
C ASP A 184 2.11 -11.13 21.94
N GLY A 185 1.15 -12.03 21.73
CA GLY A 185 1.32 -13.18 20.83
C GLY A 185 1.49 -12.83 19.35
N ASP A 186 1.19 -11.60 18.94
CA ASP A 186 1.40 -11.13 17.57
C ASP A 186 2.82 -10.56 17.36
N CYS A 187 3.58 -10.36 18.44
CA CYS A 187 4.87 -9.71 18.38
C CYS A 187 5.92 -10.63 17.75
N PRO A 188 6.64 -10.18 16.71
CA PRO A 188 7.72 -10.96 16.13
C PRO A 188 8.87 -11.18 17.12
N GLU A 189 9.62 -12.26 16.89
CA GLU A 189 10.91 -12.50 17.53
C GLU A 189 11.92 -11.41 17.17
N ASP A 190 12.85 -11.09 18.06
CA ASP A 190 13.82 -9.99 17.90
C ASP A 190 14.60 -10.03 16.58
N THR A 191 14.92 -11.22 16.07
CA THR A 191 15.66 -11.41 14.82
C THR A 191 14.83 -11.15 13.56
N ALA A 192 13.51 -11.27 13.67
CA ALA A 192 12.57 -11.08 12.57
C ALA A 192 11.96 -9.66 12.54
N ILE A 193 12.21 -8.86 13.59
CA ILE A 193 11.78 -7.46 13.62
C ILE A 193 12.41 -6.76 12.41
N PHE A 194 11.57 -6.10 11.60
CA PHE A 194 11.90 -5.41 10.35
C PHE A 194 12.03 -6.26 9.08
N GLU A 195 11.87 -7.59 9.12
CA GLU A 195 11.70 -8.38 7.89
C GLU A 195 10.51 -7.90 7.07
N LYS A 196 9.47 -7.41 7.77
CA LYS A 196 8.26 -6.84 7.21
C LYS A 196 7.93 -5.50 7.89
N PRO A 197 7.10 -4.65 7.25
CA PRO A 197 6.51 -3.48 7.91
C PRO A 197 5.76 -3.87 9.19
N ILE A 198 5.71 -2.98 10.17
CA ILE A 198 5.05 -3.24 11.46
C ILE A 198 3.89 -2.27 11.66
N TYR A 199 2.69 -2.79 11.88
CA TYR A 199 1.50 -2.02 12.22
C TYR A 199 1.05 -2.41 13.63
N ILE A 200 1.09 -1.46 14.56
CA ILE A 200 0.82 -1.70 15.98
C ILE A 200 -0.38 -0.86 16.42
N LYS A 201 -1.31 -1.46 17.16
CA LYS A 201 -2.37 -0.72 17.88
C LYS A 201 -2.23 -0.94 19.38
N PRO A 202 -1.46 -0.06 20.08
CA PRO A 202 -1.20 -0.24 21.50
C PRO A 202 -2.47 -0.25 22.36
N HIS A 203 -3.52 0.47 21.95
CA HIS A 203 -4.78 0.52 22.67
C HIS A 203 -5.83 -0.52 22.19
N GLY A 204 -5.44 -1.40 21.27
CA GLY A 204 -6.33 -2.37 20.64
C GLY A 204 -7.24 -1.76 19.58
N THR A 205 -8.29 -2.51 19.21
CA THR A 205 -9.15 -2.18 18.07
C THR A 205 -10.60 -2.54 18.31
N ALA A 206 -11.54 -1.74 17.80
CA ALA A 206 -12.96 -1.93 18.02
C ALA A 206 -13.47 -3.29 17.48
N LYS A 207 -12.90 -3.77 16.37
CA LYS A 207 -13.21 -5.08 15.78
C LYS A 207 -12.95 -6.25 16.73
N HIS A 208 -11.90 -6.16 17.56
CA HIS A 208 -11.55 -7.19 18.55
C HIS A 208 -11.76 -6.68 19.97
N LYS A 209 -13.01 -6.74 20.45
CA LYS A 209 -13.45 -6.20 21.77
C LYS A 209 -12.49 -6.47 22.93
N SER A 210 -11.90 -7.66 23.00
CA SER A 210 -10.99 -8.06 24.08
C SER A 210 -9.63 -7.35 24.04
N THR A 211 -9.25 -6.73 22.93
CA THR A 211 -8.02 -5.94 22.79
C THR A 211 -8.15 -4.52 23.32
N LEU A 212 -9.39 -4.00 23.44
CA LEU A 212 -9.63 -2.61 23.79
C LEU A 212 -9.11 -2.29 25.19
N ARG A 213 -8.14 -1.38 25.23
CA ARG A 213 -7.41 -0.94 26.42
C ARG A 213 -7.80 0.49 26.75
N PHE A 214 -8.55 0.63 27.83
CA PHE A 214 -9.01 1.92 28.36
C PHE A 214 -9.32 1.86 29.86
N THR A 215 -9.00 0.74 30.53
CA THR A 215 -9.14 0.60 31.98
C THR A 215 -7.87 1.07 32.70
N ARG A 216 -7.90 1.12 34.04
CA ARG A 216 -6.74 1.59 34.83
C ARG A 216 -5.54 0.67 34.69
N GLU A 217 -5.80 -0.63 34.68
CA GLU A 217 -4.77 -1.66 34.51
C GLU A 217 -4.17 -1.55 33.11
N ASP A 218 -4.99 -1.25 32.10
CA ASP A 218 -4.54 -1.05 30.73
C ASP A 218 -3.76 0.25 30.51
N TYR A 219 -4.05 1.31 31.27
CA TYR A 219 -3.46 2.65 31.08
C TYR A 219 -2.03 2.78 31.62
N PHE A 220 -1.66 1.92 32.58
CA PHE A 220 -0.35 1.94 33.23
C PHE A 220 0.54 0.74 32.89
N GLN A 221 0.02 -0.21 32.11
CA GLN A 221 0.80 -1.33 31.61
C GLN A 221 0.53 -1.61 30.14
N MET A 222 1.40 -1.09 29.29
CA MET A 222 1.63 -1.68 27.97
C MET A 222 2.04 -3.15 28.11
N PRO A 223 1.47 -4.07 27.32
CA PRO A 223 1.90 -5.46 27.34
C PRO A 223 3.39 -5.60 27.02
N ILE A 224 4.03 -6.57 27.68
CA ILE A 224 5.48 -6.65 27.78
C ILE A 224 6.13 -6.84 26.41
N ASP A 225 5.52 -7.65 25.53
CA ASP A 225 6.09 -7.90 24.20
C ASP A 225 5.84 -6.74 23.25
N ILE A 226 4.69 -6.07 23.35
CA ILE A 226 4.44 -4.82 22.60
C ILE A 226 5.42 -3.74 23.02
N GLU A 227 5.66 -3.58 24.32
CA GLU A 227 6.64 -2.65 24.86
C GLU A 227 8.06 -3.00 24.38
N ARG A 228 8.43 -4.28 24.41
CA ARG A 228 9.71 -4.79 23.88
C ARG A 228 9.89 -4.40 22.42
N VAL A 229 8.90 -4.68 21.57
CA VAL A 229 8.96 -4.34 20.14
C VAL A 229 9.07 -2.83 19.95
N LEU A 230 8.27 -2.02 20.65
CA LEU A 230 8.32 -0.56 20.55
C LEU A 230 9.66 0.02 21.03
N ARG A 231 10.24 -0.51 22.11
CA ARG A 231 11.59 -0.14 22.56
C ARG A 231 12.61 -0.43 21.47
N LYS A 232 12.62 -1.64 20.92
CA LYS A 232 13.50 -2.04 19.81
C LYS A 232 13.36 -1.12 18.60
N VAL A 233 12.11 -0.82 18.21
CA VAL A 233 11.78 0.10 17.11
C VAL A 233 12.37 1.50 17.34
N LEU A 234 12.37 2.01 18.57
CA LEU A 234 12.84 3.35 18.90
C LEU A 234 14.34 3.43 19.23
N SER A 235 14.96 2.33 19.70
CA SER A 235 16.32 2.36 20.25
C SER A 235 17.41 1.78 19.35
N ASP A 236 17.07 0.99 18.33
CA ASP A 236 18.08 0.29 17.51
C ASP A 236 18.93 1.22 16.64
N ARG A 237 18.34 2.30 16.14
CA ARG A 237 18.99 3.33 15.32
C ARG A 237 18.24 4.65 15.47
N PRO A 238 18.78 5.79 15.00
CA PRO A 238 18.04 7.04 15.02
C PRO A 238 16.72 6.92 14.25
N VAL A 239 15.70 7.65 14.68
CA VAL A 239 14.35 7.57 14.13
C VAL A 239 13.86 8.92 13.64
N VAL A 240 12.98 8.89 12.64
CA VAL A 240 12.16 10.00 12.18
C VAL A 240 10.72 9.62 12.50
N VAL A 241 10.10 10.34 13.41
CA VAL A 241 8.71 10.08 13.82
C VAL A 241 7.80 11.14 13.23
N LEU A 242 6.90 10.72 12.34
CA LEU A 242 5.84 11.57 11.79
C LEU A 242 4.55 11.34 12.58
N VAL A 243 4.14 12.34 13.35
CA VAL A 243 2.95 12.31 14.19
C VAL A 243 1.80 13.00 13.47
N ILE A 244 0.70 12.30 13.23
CA ILE A 244 -0.45 12.79 12.46
C ILE A 244 -1.71 12.69 13.31
N GLY A 245 -2.31 13.85 13.61
CA GLY A 245 -3.56 13.93 14.36
C GLY A 245 -3.51 13.36 15.78
N PHE A 246 -2.32 13.24 16.38
CA PHE A 246 -2.12 12.69 17.72
C PHE A 246 -1.59 13.74 18.69
N GLY A 247 -2.24 13.89 19.84
CA GLY A 247 -1.92 14.92 20.84
C GLY A 247 -0.67 14.64 21.68
N MET A 248 -0.02 13.49 21.52
CA MET A 248 1.12 13.05 22.33
C MET A 248 0.81 13.04 23.85
N GLN A 249 -0.40 12.67 24.26
CA GLN A 249 -0.77 12.62 25.69
C GLN A 249 -0.64 11.20 26.29
N SER A 250 -0.04 10.25 25.57
CA SER A 250 0.18 8.89 26.06
C SER A 250 1.46 8.82 26.89
N PHE A 251 1.30 8.71 28.22
CA PHE A 251 2.41 8.66 29.17
C PHE A 251 3.39 7.52 28.85
N GLU A 252 2.88 6.32 28.61
CA GLU A 252 3.68 5.12 28.39
C GLU A 252 4.50 5.21 27.11
N PHE A 253 3.85 5.60 26.02
CA PHE A 253 4.50 5.73 24.72
C PHE A 253 5.58 6.80 24.75
N ASN A 254 5.28 7.98 25.30
CA ASN A 254 6.24 9.08 25.41
C ASN A 254 7.44 8.74 26.29
N ARG A 255 7.25 7.91 27.32
CA ARG A 255 8.38 7.41 28.14
C ARG A 255 9.34 6.54 27.33
N LEU A 256 8.91 5.86 26.26
CA LEU A 256 9.79 5.06 25.41
C LEU A 256 10.82 5.92 24.68
N PHE A 257 10.50 7.18 24.37
CA PHE A 257 11.43 8.12 23.75
C PHE A 257 12.64 8.45 24.62
N GLN A 258 12.60 8.20 25.93
CA GLN A 258 13.76 8.39 26.82
C GLN A 258 14.96 7.51 26.43
N GLN A 259 14.74 6.46 25.65
CA GLN A 259 15.77 5.52 25.18
C GLN A 259 16.12 5.70 23.70
N VAL A 260 15.59 6.74 23.04
CA VAL A 260 15.82 6.99 21.63
C VAL A 260 17.28 7.41 21.38
N GLN A 261 17.84 7.02 20.23
CA GLN A 261 19.20 7.39 19.87
C GLN A 261 19.32 8.87 19.48
N SER A 262 20.53 9.44 19.67
CA SER A 262 20.88 10.78 19.22
C SER A 262 20.69 10.95 17.71
N GLY A 263 20.25 12.14 17.28
CA GLY A 263 19.96 12.43 15.88
C GLY A 263 18.54 12.06 15.43
N SER A 264 17.73 11.53 16.35
CA SER A 264 16.32 11.26 16.11
C SER A 264 15.49 12.57 16.07
N GLN A 265 14.45 12.57 15.25
CA GLN A 265 13.59 13.73 14.98
C GLN A 265 12.11 13.36 15.13
N VAL A 266 11.31 14.34 15.55
CA VAL A 266 9.85 14.24 15.60
C VAL A 266 9.23 15.39 14.84
N PHE A 267 8.32 15.05 13.93
CA PHE A 267 7.60 15.94 13.06
C PHE A 267 6.09 15.84 13.32
N TYR A 268 5.38 16.97 13.37
CA TYR A 268 3.93 16.98 13.65
C TYR A 268 3.09 17.54 12.51
N ILE A 269 2.07 16.79 12.08
CA ILE A 269 0.98 17.24 11.20
C ILE A 269 -0.33 17.21 12.00
N ASN A 270 -0.63 18.32 12.67
CA ASN A 270 -1.75 18.42 13.60
C ASN A 270 -2.49 19.76 13.49
N LEU A 271 -3.73 19.82 14.00
CA LEU A 271 -4.48 21.08 14.15
C LEU A 271 -3.81 22.05 15.14
N GLU A 272 -3.18 21.50 16.17
CA GLU A 272 -2.50 22.26 17.24
C GLU A 272 -1.18 21.58 17.59
N LYS A 273 -0.23 22.38 18.10
CA LYS A 273 1.06 21.86 18.55
C LYS A 273 0.87 20.91 19.72
N PRO A 274 1.23 19.62 19.59
CA PRO A 274 1.14 18.68 20.70
C PRO A 274 1.96 19.14 21.89
N VAL A 275 1.47 18.85 23.09
CA VAL A 275 2.19 19.02 24.35
C VAL A 275 2.44 17.63 24.91
N PRO A 276 3.63 17.04 24.67
CA PRO A 276 3.90 15.67 25.08
C PRO A 276 3.88 15.49 26.60
N GLU A 277 3.23 14.43 27.07
CA GLU A 277 3.20 14.04 28.48
C GLU A 277 3.67 12.58 28.65
N PRO A 278 4.80 12.30 29.34
CA PRO A 278 5.79 13.27 29.82
C PRO A 278 6.48 14.01 28.66
N PRO A 279 7.16 15.14 28.94
CA PRO A 279 7.94 15.85 27.93
C PRO A 279 8.96 14.96 27.25
N LEU A 280 9.08 15.12 25.93
CA LEU A 280 10.12 14.44 25.14
C LEU A 280 11.52 14.87 25.61
N PRO A 281 12.52 13.96 25.59
CA PRO A 281 13.88 14.29 25.99
C PRO A 281 14.49 15.37 25.09
N SER A 282 15.31 16.25 25.68
CA SER A 282 15.93 17.40 24.98
C SER A 282 16.84 17.03 23.82
N GLN A 283 17.29 15.77 23.75
CA GLN A 283 18.10 15.23 22.65
C GLN A 283 17.30 14.96 21.37
N LEU A 284 15.96 14.97 21.44
CA LEU A 284 15.11 14.91 20.27
C LEU A 284 14.93 16.31 19.68
N VAL A 285 15.28 16.43 18.41
CA VAL A 285 14.89 17.61 17.63
C VAL A 285 13.40 17.46 17.31
N SER A 286 12.58 18.32 17.91
CA SER A 286 11.14 18.28 17.76
C SER A 286 10.67 19.50 16.98
N GLU A 287 10.20 19.27 15.76
CA GLU A 287 9.83 20.30 14.80
C GLU A 287 8.32 20.23 14.52
N TYR A 288 7.66 21.37 14.65
CA TYR A 288 6.23 21.47 14.40
C TYR A 288 6.01 21.67 12.92
N LEU A 289 5.66 20.61 12.18
CA LEU A 289 5.71 20.58 10.72
C LEU A 289 4.64 21.49 10.12
N ILE A 290 3.37 21.28 10.47
CA ILE A 290 2.24 21.99 9.85
C ILE A 290 1.07 22.10 10.82
N GLN A 291 0.57 23.33 11.00
CA GLN A 291 -0.75 23.56 11.59
C GLN A 291 -1.81 23.37 10.49
N VAL A 292 -2.65 22.35 10.65
CA VAL A 292 -3.83 22.16 9.81
C VAL A 292 -4.83 23.28 10.13
N GLU A 293 -5.19 24.10 9.14
CA GLU A 293 -6.04 25.27 9.37
C GLU A 293 -7.50 24.85 9.64
N GLN A 294 -8.12 25.38 10.70
CA GLN A 294 -9.55 25.18 10.99
C GLN A 294 -10.48 26.01 10.08
N ASN A 295 -9.94 26.87 9.22
CA ASN A 295 -10.72 27.77 8.37
C ASN A 295 -11.16 27.07 7.07
N GLY A 296 -11.94 25.98 7.20
CA GLY A 296 -12.38 25.13 6.09
C GLY A 296 -12.52 23.67 6.52
N ASP A 297 -12.83 22.79 5.56
CA ASP A 297 -12.80 21.33 5.76
C ASP A 297 -11.34 20.94 6.09
N ALA A 298 -10.99 20.79 7.37
CA ALA A 298 -9.64 20.47 7.86
C ALA A 298 -9.01 19.24 7.16
N ASN A 299 -9.85 18.40 6.58
CA ASN A 299 -9.46 17.22 5.83
C ASN A 299 -8.91 17.56 4.46
N GLU A 300 -9.44 18.59 3.82
CA GLU A 300 -8.90 19.11 2.56
C GLU A 300 -7.46 19.57 2.76
N ASP A 301 -7.14 20.16 3.91
CA ASP A 301 -5.79 20.58 4.25
C ASP A 301 -4.87 19.40 4.57
N LEU A 302 -5.30 18.42 5.38
CA LEU A 302 -4.50 17.19 5.62
C LEU A 302 -4.27 16.41 4.32
N ASN A 303 -5.29 16.23 3.49
CA ASN A 303 -5.20 15.55 2.20
C ASN A 303 -4.24 16.29 1.25
N ARG A 304 -4.28 17.63 1.23
CA ARG A 304 -3.35 18.46 0.47
C ARG A 304 -1.91 18.32 0.96
N ILE A 305 -1.70 18.27 2.27
CA ILE A 305 -0.37 18.04 2.86
C ILE A 305 0.17 16.68 2.45
N MET A 306 -0.63 15.61 2.58
CA MET A 306 -0.20 14.26 2.23
C MET A 306 0.08 14.10 0.73
N ARG A 307 -0.74 14.70 -0.14
CA ARG A 307 -0.45 14.79 -1.58
C ARG A 307 0.86 15.51 -1.86
N THR A 308 1.06 16.67 -1.22
CA THR A 308 2.27 17.48 -1.39
C THR A 308 3.51 16.71 -0.94
N LEU A 309 3.42 15.98 0.17
CA LEU A 309 4.48 15.12 0.67
C LEU A 309 4.80 14.01 -0.33
N TRP A 310 3.77 13.31 -0.85
CA TRP A 310 3.95 12.27 -1.86
C TRP A 310 4.61 12.80 -3.14
N THR A 311 4.15 13.94 -3.67
CA THR A 311 4.76 14.56 -4.85
C THR A 311 6.24 14.88 -4.65
N ARG A 312 6.66 15.24 -3.43
CA ARG A 312 8.07 15.49 -3.12
C ARG A 312 8.90 14.22 -3.00
N VAL A 313 8.29 13.14 -2.51
CA VAL A 313 8.90 11.80 -2.53
C VAL A 313 9.15 11.38 -3.98
N GLU A 314 8.11 11.45 -4.82
CA GLU A 314 8.17 11.06 -6.24
C GLU A 314 9.26 11.82 -7.01
N ARG A 315 9.33 13.16 -6.85
CA ARG A 315 10.33 14.01 -7.53
C ARG A 315 11.79 13.73 -7.20
N LYS A 316 12.07 12.93 -6.16
CA LYS A 316 13.45 12.55 -5.81
C LYS A 316 13.90 11.29 -6.54
N PHE A 317 13.00 10.53 -7.16
CA PHE A 317 13.37 9.38 -7.98
C PHE A 317 13.68 9.82 -9.40
N LYS A 318 14.55 9.07 -10.07
CA LYS A 318 14.68 9.18 -11.52
C LYS A 318 13.45 8.59 -12.20
N ASP A 319 13.14 9.06 -13.40
CA ASP A 319 11.90 8.76 -14.10
C ASP A 319 11.63 7.25 -14.23
N GLU A 320 12.66 6.47 -14.54
CA GLU A 320 12.61 5.02 -14.70
C GLU A 320 12.32 4.29 -13.37
N PHE A 321 12.74 4.85 -12.24
CA PHE A 321 12.55 4.31 -10.90
C PHE A 321 11.40 4.96 -10.14
N ASN A 322 10.57 5.77 -10.82
CA ASN A 322 9.46 6.44 -10.17
C ASN A 322 8.59 5.43 -9.39
N PRO A 323 8.26 5.75 -8.14
CA PRO A 323 7.38 4.91 -7.34
C PRO A 323 5.98 4.90 -7.95
N ARG A 324 5.16 3.93 -7.55
CA ARG A 324 3.80 3.82 -8.06
C ARG A 324 2.96 5.02 -7.68
N PHE A 325 2.19 5.55 -8.63
CA PHE A 325 1.34 6.72 -8.43
C PHE A 325 0.20 6.46 -7.44
N ILE A 326 -0.34 7.54 -6.87
CA ILE A 326 -1.48 7.50 -5.93
C ILE A 326 -2.84 7.82 -6.59
N ASP A 327 -2.92 7.95 -7.92
CA ASP A 327 -4.15 8.37 -8.63
C ASP A 327 -5.37 7.49 -8.30
N ARG A 328 -5.17 6.18 -8.09
CA ARG A 328 -6.22 5.28 -7.60
C ARG A 328 -6.82 5.80 -6.28
N HIS A 329 -5.97 6.08 -5.30
CA HIS A 329 -6.39 6.55 -3.98
C HIS A 329 -7.10 7.89 -4.07
N GLU A 330 -6.63 8.79 -4.94
CA GLU A 330 -7.28 10.08 -5.17
C GLU A 330 -8.68 9.94 -5.75
N LEU A 331 -8.85 9.10 -6.78
CA LEU A 331 -10.16 8.82 -7.38
C LEU A 331 -11.12 8.26 -6.34
N VAL A 332 -10.68 7.23 -5.63
CA VAL A 332 -11.45 6.53 -4.61
C VAL A 332 -11.88 7.47 -3.50
N ALA A 333 -10.93 8.19 -2.89
CA ALA A 333 -11.23 9.10 -1.81
C ALA A 333 -12.17 10.21 -2.28
N LYS A 334 -11.96 10.76 -3.49
CA LYS A 334 -12.85 11.79 -4.05
C LYS A 334 -14.27 11.29 -4.27
N VAL A 335 -14.47 10.09 -4.80
CA VAL A 335 -15.83 9.56 -5.09
C VAL A 335 -16.62 9.26 -3.82
N PHE A 336 -15.93 8.81 -2.77
CA PHE A 336 -16.54 8.33 -1.53
C PHE A 336 -16.40 9.31 -0.37
N GLN A 337 -16.01 10.56 -0.62
CA GLN A 337 -15.88 11.60 0.40
C GLN A 337 -17.26 12.13 0.82
N THR A 338 -18.00 11.38 1.63
CA THR A 338 -19.33 11.78 2.10
C THR A 338 -19.41 12.00 3.61
N ASP A 339 -20.40 12.78 4.01
CA ASP A 339 -20.87 12.86 5.40
C ASP A 339 -21.37 11.48 5.87
N VAL A 340 -20.88 11.01 7.01
CA VAL A 340 -21.26 9.71 7.61
C VAL A 340 -22.73 9.62 7.94
N THR A 341 -23.40 10.73 8.22
CA THR A 341 -24.85 10.71 8.46
C THR A 341 -25.65 10.23 7.25
N LYS A 342 -25.04 10.24 6.05
CA LYS A 342 -25.61 9.78 4.79
C LYS A 342 -25.00 8.45 4.32
N TYR A 343 -24.20 7.81 5.16
CA TYR A 343 -23.54 6.56 4.86
C TYR A 343 -24.55 5.41 4.73
N ASN A 344 -24.59 4.80 3.55
CA ASN A 344 -25.31 3.56 3.29
C ASN A 344 -24.29 2.50 2.88
N GLN A 345 -24.09 1.50 3.75
CA GLN A 345 -23.05 0.50 3.60
C GLN A 345 -23.20 -0.34 2.31
N PRO A 346 -24.36 -0.96 2.01
CA PRO A 346 -24.55 -1.66 0.73
C PRO A 346 -24.24 -0.81 -0.50
N GLU A 347 -24.73 0.44 -0.56
CA GLU A 347 -24.51 1.32 -1.71
C GLU A 347 -23.03 1.67 -1.89
N TYR A 348 -22.34 1.92 -0.77
CA TYR A 348 -20.89 2.15 -0.77
C TYR A 348 -20.13 0.93 -1.30
N LEU A 349 -20.39 -0.25 -0.73
CA LEU A 349 -19.66 -1.47 -1.06
C LEU A 349 -19.87 -1.87 -2.52
N LEU A 350 -21.08 -1.70 -3.07
CA LEU A 350 -21.33 -1.92 -4.49
C LEU A 350 -20.59 -0.90 -5.37
N GLY A 351 -20.67 0.39 -5.05
CA GLY A 351 -19.94 1.42 -5.79
C GLY A 351 -18.43 1.17 -5.78
N ARG A 352 -17.90 0.77 -4.63
CA ARG A 352 -16.49 0.43 -4.42
C ARG A 352 -16.07 -0.78 -5.25
N THR A 353 -16.90 -1.83 -5.26
CA THR A 353 -16.71 -3.03 -6.09
C THR A 353 -16.55 -2.65 -7.57
N LEU A 354 -17.47 -1.84 -8.09
CA LEU A 354 -17.48 -1.44 -9.50
C LEU A 354 -16.25 -0.60 -9.88
N ILE A 355 -15.87 0.35 -9.04
CA ILE A 355 -14.70 1.20 -9.29
C ILE A 355 -13.40 0.39 -9.22
N GLU A 356 -13.24 -0.46 -8.21
CA GLU A 356 -12.05 -1.34 -8.10
C GLU A 356 -11.97 -2.32 -9.27
N LEU A 357 -13.10 -2.85 -9.75
CA LEU A 357 -13.10 -3.70 -10.94
C LEU A 357 -12.66 -2.92 -12.19
N CYS A 358 -13.12 -1.68 -12.40
CA CYS A 358 -12.62 -0.83 -13.48
C CYS A 358 -11.10 -0.55 -13.37
N LEU A 359 -10.61 -0.26 -12.16
CA LEU A 359 -9.18 -0.05 -11.90
C LEU A 359 -8.37 -1.30 -12.22
N PHE A 360 -8.89 -2.48 -11.86
CA PHE A 360 -8.27 -3.76 -12.17
C PHE A 360 -8.25 -4.03 -13.68
N ILE A 361 -9.38 -3.83 -14.38
CA ILE A 361 -9.47 -3.95 -15.85
C ILE A 361 -8.44 -3.05 -16.53
N ALA A 362 -8.25 -1.81 -16.06
CA ALA A 362 -7.25 -0.91 -16.61
C ALA A 362 -5.82 -1.46 -16.41
N LYS A 363 -5.50 -1.85 -15.17
CA LYS A 363 -4.19 -2.40 -14.78
C LYS A 363 -3.82 -3.66 -15.58
N THR A 364 -4.79 -4.51 -15.89
CA THR A 364 -4.57 -5.76 -16.63
C THR A 364 -4.90 -5.66 -18.12
N LYS A 365 -5.02 -4.42 -18.64
CA LYS A 365 -5.19 -4.12 -20.06
C LYS A 365 -6.40 -4.81 -20.69
N GLY A 366 -7.50 -4.83 -19.93
CA GLY A 366 -8.77 -5.38 -20.37
C GLY A 366 -8.95 -6.87 -20.13
N LEU A 367 -7.93 -7.61 -19.71
CA LEU A 367 -8.01 -9.02 -19.40
C LEU A 367 -8.15 -9.24 -17.90
N VAL A 368 -9.15 -10.00 -17.45
CA VAL A 368 -9.27 -10.34 -16.04
C VAL A 368 -9.41 -11.84 -15.82
N ASN A 369 -8.91 -12.31 -14.68
CA ASN A 369 -9.07 -13.68 -14.20
C ASN A 369 -9.92 -13.70 -12.92
N MET A 370 -10.92 -14.57 -12.87
CA MET A 370 -11.88 -14.63 -11.77
C MET A 370 -11.24 -15.05 -10.44
N GLU A 371 -10.28 -15.98 -10.47
CA GLU A 371 -9.56 -16.41 -9.26
C GLU A 371 -8.75 -15.25 -8.65
N VAL A 372 -8.10 -14.45 -9.51
CA VAL A 372 -7.36 -13.27 -9.09
C VAL A 372 -8.32 -12.21 -8.57
N LEU A 373 -9.38 -11.90 -9.31
CA LEU A 373 -10.36 -10.88 -8.88
C LEU A 373 -11.03 -11.22 -7.54
N ALA A 374 -11.33 -12.50 -7.29
CA ALA A 374 -11.92 -12.95 -6.04
C ALA A 374 -11.03 -12.68 -4.82
N LYS A 375 -9.70 -12.70 -5.00
CA LYS A 375 -8.72 -12.39 -3.95
C LYS A 375 -8.38 -10.89 -3.89
N ASP A 376 -8.53 -10.19 -5.01
CA ASP A 376 -8.28 -8.76 -5.13
C ASP A 376 -9.33 -7.90 -4.39
N ARG A 377 -9.11 -6.58 -4.33
CA ARG A 377 -10.00 -5.62 -3.68
C ARG A 377 -11.42 -5.68 -4.20
N SER A 378 -11.60 -5.79 -5.52
CA SER A 378 -12.93 -5.81 -6.14
C SER A 378 -13.77 -7.00 -5.64
N GLY A 379 -13.21 -8.20 -5.58
CA GLY A 379 -13.85 -9.38 -5.02
C GLY A 379 -14.15 -9.23 -3.53
N ARG A 380 -13.19 -8.77 -2.73
CA ARG A 380 -13.40 -8.55 -1.28
C ARG A 380 -14.52 -7.55 -0.97
N TYR A 381 -14.61 -6.46 -1.74
CA TYR A 381 -15.71 -5.50 -1.59
C TYR A 381 -17.06 -6.08 -2.01
N TYR A 382 -17.07 -6.95 -3.03
CA TYR A 382 -18.28 -7.64 -3.44
C TYR A 382 -18.76 -8.63 -2.37
N ASP A 383 -17.84 -9.37 -1.74
CA ASP A 383 -18.17 -10.27 -0.64
C ASP A 383 -18.81 -9.50 0.53
N HIS A 384 -18.20 -8.39 0.94
CA HIS A 384 -18.77 -7.51 1.95
C HIS A 384 -20.13 -6.93 1.53
N TYR A 385 -20.30 -6.57 0.26
CA TYR A 385 -21.59 -6.10 -0.26
C TYR A 385 -22.67 -7.17 -0.07
N ARG A 386 -22.40 -8.42 -0.45
CA ARG A 386 -23.33 -9.54 -0.26
C ARG A 386 -23.64 -9.80 1.21
N GLU A 387 -22.61 -9.80 2.06
CA GLU A 387 -22.77 -9.96 3.51
C GLU A 387 -23.68 -8.87 4.10
N SER A 388 -23.54 -7.61 3.64
CA SER A 388 -24.28 -6.47 4.16
C SER A 388 -25.79 -6.50 3.84
N LEU A 389 -26.21 -7.27 2.83
CA LEU A 389 -27.62 -7.37 2.43
C LEU A 389 -28.40 -8.46 3.19
N GLY A 390 -27.71 -9.44 3.78
CA GLY A 390 -28.34 -10.56 4.49
C GLY A 390 -29.08 -11.58 3.61
N SER A 391 -29.32 -11.28 2.33
CA SER A 391 -29.85 -12.17 1.30
C SER A 391 -29.16 -11.89 -0.05
N PRO A 392 -29.21 -12.83 -1.02
CA PRO A 392 -28.68 -12.58 -2.36
C PRO A 392 -29.28 -11.28 -2.98
N PRO A 393 -28.45 -10.42 -3.59
CA PRO A 393 -28.91 -9.18 -4.22
C PRO A 393 -29.64 -9.42 -5.54
N ASP A 394 -30.86 -8.89 -5.69
CA ASP A 394 -31.65 -9.00 -6.92
C ASP A 394 -30.93 -8.50 -8.19
N THR A 395 -29.98 -7.55 -8.07
CA THR A 395 -29.29 -6.94 -9.22
C THR A 395 -28.01 -7.67 -9.64
N PHE A 396 -27.26 -8.21 -8.68
CA PHE A 396 -25.91 -8.76 -8.91
C PHE A 396 -25.70 -10.02 -8.08
N ASP A 397 -26.50 -11.05 -8.35
CA ASP A 397 -26.51 -12.33 -7.62
C ASP A 397 -25.13 -13.00 -7.54
N SER A 398 -24.29 -12.77 -8.55
CA SER A 398 -22.93 -13.26 -8.62
C SER A 398 -21.94 -12.19 -9.08
N PHE A 399 -20.66 -12.37 -8.76
CA PHE A 399 -19.60 -11.48 -9.22
C PHE A 399 -19.42 -11.52 -10.75
N TYR A 400 -19.84 -12.63 -11.37
CA TYR A 400 -19.99 -12.75 -12.82
C TYR A 400 -20.97 -11.72 -13.40
N ASP A 401 -22.08 -11.45 -12.72
CA ASP A 401 -23.07 -10.47 -13.17
C ASP A 401 -22.48 -9.06 -13.16
N VAL A 402 -21.64 -8.76 -12.16
CA VAL A 402 -20.88 -7.50 -12.08
C VAL A 402 -19.93 -7.36 -13.27
N CYS A 403 -19.17 -8.42 -13.58
CA CYS A 403 -18.24 -8.44 -14.72
C CYS A 403 -18.99 -8.23 -16.05
N THR A 404 -20.07 -8.98 -16.26
CA THR A 404 -20.91 -8.91 -17.47
C THR A 404 -21.58 -7.55 -17.59
N TYR A 405 -22.04 -6.97 -16.49
CA TYR A 405 -22.60 -5.63 -16.46
C TYR A 405 -21.60 -4.59 -16.95
N LEU A 406 -20.34 -4.66 -16.51
CA LEU A 406 -19.27 -3.79 -17.02
C LEU A 406 -18.90 -4.05 -18.48
N GLY A 407 -19.38 -5.15 -19.07
CA GLY A 407 -19.19 -5.48 -20.48
C GLY A 407 -18.03 -6.42 -20.73
N LEU A 408 -17.50 -7.04 -19.67
CA LEU A 408 -16.53 -8.11 -19.80
C LEU A 408 -17.21 -9.35 -20.39
N LYS A 409 -16.54 -9.99 -21.35
CA LYS A 409 -16.98 -11.19 -22.05
C LYS A 409 -16.13 -12.36 -21.60
N GLU A 410 -16.77 -13.50 -21.34
CA GLU A 410 -16.07 -14.74 -20.98
C GLU A 410 -15.14 -15.16 -22.13
N ILE A 411 -13.92 -15.54 -21.79
CA ILE A 411 -12.95 -16.12 -22.72
C ILE A 411 -12.37 -17.41 -22.10
N GLY A 412 -12.10 -18.39 -22.95
CA GLY A 412 -11.58 -19.68 -22.50
C GLY A 412 -12.66 -20.62 -21.97
N TYR A 413 -12.32 -21.41 -20.96
CA TYR A 413 -13.17 -22.45 -20.40
C TYR A 413 -13.66 -22.06 -18.99
N ALA A 414 -14.87 -22.50 -18.65
CA ALA A 414 -15.39 -22.54 -17.28
C ALA A 414 -15.43 -21.19 -16.52
N ARG A 415 -15.69 -20.06 -17.18
CA ARG A 415 -15.83 -18.74 -16.53
C ARG A 415 -14.60 -18.28 -15.75
N GLU A 416 -13.41 -18.75 -16.11
CA GLU A 416 -12.18 -18.42 -15.40
C GLU A 416 -11.57 -17.08 -15.84
N ALA A 417 -11.76 -16.69 -17.09
CA ALA A 417 -11.16 -15.50 -17.68
C ALA A 417 -12.18 -14.67 -18.46
N TYR A 418 -11.95 -13.36 -18.50
CA TYR A 418 -12.80 -12.41 -19.22
C TYR A 418 -11.95 -11.36 -19.92
N SER A 419 -12.48 -10.82 -21.01
CA SER A 419 -11.90 -9.67 -21.70
C SER A 419 -12.93 -8.58 -21.93
N LEU A 420 -12.45 -7.33 -21.94
CA LEU A 420 -13.23 -6.17 -22.36
C LEU A 420 -13.49 -6.15 -23.87
N LYS A 421 -12.69 -6.90 -24.65
CA LYS A 421 -12.84 -7.11 -26.08
C LYS A 421 -13.52 -8.45 -26.37
N ASP A 422 -14.21 -8.53 -27.50
CA ASP A 422 -14.66 -9.82 -28.05
C ASP A 422 -13.49 -10.55 -28.69
N ILE A 423 -13.13 -11.71 -28.17
CA ILE A 423 -11.96 -12.47 -28.60
C ILE A 423 -12.43 -13.84 -29.10
N PRO A 424 -12.37 -14.10 -30.42
CA PRO A 424 -12.61 -15.44 -30.96
C PRO A 424 -11.69 -16.50 -30.35
N THR A 425 -12.22 -17.71 -30.17
CA THR A 425 -11.46 -18.86 -29.65
C THR A 425 -10.21 -19.12 -30.49
N GLY A 426 -9.03 -19.11 -29.84
CA GLY A 426 -7.74 -19.35 -30.48
C GLY A 426 -7.01 -18.10 -30.97
N GLU A 427 -7.55 -16.90 -30.74
CA GLU A 427 -6.82 -15.64 -30.99
C GLU A 427 -5.63 -15.50 -30.02
N LYS A 428 -4.54 -14.93 -30.52
CA LYS A 428 -3.28 -14.73 -29.77
C LYS A 428 -3.11 -13.30 -29.24
N HIS A 429 -4.09 -12.43 -29.47
CA HIS A 429 -4.07 -11.01 -29.13
C HIS A 429 -5.20 -10.75 -28.12
N LEU A 430 -4.89 -10.94 -26.85
CA LEU A 430 -5.90 -11.09 -25.81
C LEU A 430 -6.05 -9.83 -24.95
N ILE A 431 -4.99 -9.04 -24.83
CA ILE A 431 -5.09 -7.70 -24.25
C ILE A 431 -5.73 -6.70 -25.21
N VAL A 432 -6.34 -5.67 -24.63
CA VAL A 432 -6.95 -4.56 -25.36
C VAL A 432 -5.89 -3.49 -25.56
N GLU A 433 -5.61 -3.10 -26.81
CA GLU A 433 -4.68 -2.00 -27.11
C GLU A 433 -5.19 -0.66 -26.56
N ILE A 434 -4.28 0.27 -26.29
CA ILE A 434 -4.60 1.56 -25.64
C ILE A 434 -5.68 2.36 -26.38
N ASP A 435 -5.65 2.40 -27.70
CA ASP A 435 -6.62 3.15 -28.52
C ASP A 435 -8.01 2.52 -28.46
N GLU A 436 -8.10 1.20 -28.30
CA GLU A 436 -9.36 0.49 -28.11
C GLU A 436 -9.86 0.67 -26.67
N PHE A 437 -8.97 0.55 -25.69
CA PHE A 437 -9.28 0.77 -24.28
C PHE A 437 -9.84 2.19 -24.04
N GLN A 438 -9.24 3.22 -24.65
CA GLN A 438 -9.73 4.60 -24.61
C GLN A 438 -11.18 4.73 -25.10
N LYS A 439 -11.56 3.99 -26.15
CA LYS A 439 -12.94 3.98 -26.67
C LYS A 439 -13.92 3.32 -25.70
N CYS A 440 -13.46 2.40 -24.86
CA CYS A 440 -14.27 1.72 -23.85
C CYS A 440 -14.48 2.54 -22.57
N LEU A 441 -13.63 3.53 -22.27
CA LEU A 441 -13.68 4.30 -21.02
C LEU A 441 -15.03 4.95 -20.76
N ASP A 442 -15.63 5.53 -21.80
CA ASP A 442 -16.93 6.18 -21.69
C ASP A 442 -18.03 5.18 -21.31
N GLY A 443 -18.00 3.97 -21.89
CA GLY A 443 -18.93 2.90 -21.55
C GLY A 443 -18.77 2.44 -20.10
N LEU A 444 -17.53 2.25 -19.64
CA LEU A 444 -17.23 1.91 -18.25
C LEU A 444 -17.72 2.99 -17.29
N TYR A 445 -17.39 4.26 -17.56
CA TYR A 445 -17.82 5.39 -16.74
C TYR A 445 -19.35 5.46 -16.62
N GLN A 446 -20.07 5.37 -17.75
CA GLN A 446 -21.54 5.46 -17.74
C GLN A 446 -22.19 4.34 -16.94
N LYS A 447 -21.68 3.10 -17.07
CA LYS A 447 -22.18 1.95 -16.29
C LYS A 447 -21.95 2.13 -14.80
N VAL A 448 -20.76 2.54 -14.39
CA VAL A 448 -20.47 2.84 -12.98
C VAL A 448 -21.36 3.97 -12.48
N PHE A 449 -21.44 5.09 -13.23
CA PHE A 449 -22.25 6.25 -12.87
C PHE A 449 -23.73 5.89 -12.66
N GLN A 450 -24.29 5.00 -13.49
CA GLN A 450 -25.68 4.54 -13.37
C GLN A 450 -25.95 3.71 -12.12
N GLN A 451 -24.96 2.99 -11.59
CA GLN A 451 -25.11 2.16 -10.38
C GLN A 451 -24.73 2.87 -9.09
N LEU A 452 -23.88 3.90 -9.16
CA LEU A 452 -23.53 4.68 -7.98
C LEU A 452 -24.79 5.32 -7.36
N ALA A 453 -24.85 5.39 -6.04
CA ALA A 453 -25.89 6.14 -5.35
C ALA A 453 -25.81 7.64 -5.70
N PRO A 454 -26.92 8.40 -5.66
CA PRO A 454 -26.95 9.81 -6.06
C PRO A 454 -25.91 10.68 -5.38
N ILE A 455 -25.55 10.38 -4.12
CA ILE A 455 -24.56 11.13 -3.36
C ILE A 455 -23.14 10.97 -3.93
N TYR A 456 -22.76 9.75 -4.35
CA TYR A 456 -21.45 9.49 -4.95
C TYR A 456 -21.38 9.98 -6.40
N ARG A 457 -22.51 9.95 -7.15
CA ARG A 457 -22.57 10.49 -8.53
C ARG A 457 -22.16 11.96 -8.60
N GLN A 458 -22.47 12.75 -7.58
CA GLN A 458 -22.11 14.17 -7.52
C GLN A 458 -20.60 14.38 -7.42
N GLN A 459 -19.88 13.40 -6.89
CA GLN A 459 -18.42 13.44 -6.71
C GLN A 459 -17.67 12.64 -7.78
N PHE A 460 -18.38 11.80 -8.53
CA PHE A 460 -17.79 10.98 -9.58
C PHE A 460 -17.44 11.81 -10.82
N ASP A 461 -16.19 12.22 -10.85
CA ASP A 461 -15.63 13.10 -11.86
C ASP A 461 -15.07 12.30 -13.05
N ARG A 462 -15.63 12.53 -14.24
CA ARG A 462 -15.27 11.80 -15.46
C ARG A 462 -13.83 12.02 -15.88
N GLU A 463 -13.32 13.24 -15.74
CA GLU A 463 -11.95 13.57 -16.12
C GLU A 463 -10.95 12.83 -15.22
N LEU A 464 -11.14 12.89 -13.90
CA LEU A 464 -10.31 12.14 -12.96
C LEU A 464 -10.40 10.63 -13.19
N PHE A 465 -11.60 10.07 -13.44
CA PHE A 465 -11.76 8.65 -13.76
C PHE A 465 -10.94 8.27 -15.00
N ASN A 466 -11.13 8.97 -16.12
CA ASN A 466 -10.44 8.68 -17.37
C ASN A 466 -8.92 8.80 -17.22
N ARG A 467 -8.43 9.87 -16.58
CA ARG A 467 -7.00 10.07 -16.30
C ARG A 467 -6.42 8.93 -15.46
N THR A 468 -7.14 8.51 -14.42
CA THR A 468 -6.71 7.43 -13.53
C THR A 468 -6.64 6.09 -14.28
N MET A 469 -7.65 5.76 -15.09
CA MET A 469 -7.66 4.53 -15.89
C MET A 469 -6.50 4.49 -16.88
N LEU A 470 -6.21 5.60 -17.57
CA LEU A 470 -5.11 5.67 -18.53
C LEU A 470 -3.74 5.55 -17.87
N LYS A 471 -3.54 6.22 -16.73
CA LYS A 471 -2.30 6.09 -15.96
C LYS A 471 -2.07 4.67 -15.44
N LEU A 472 -3.13 3.98 -15.01
CA LEU A 472 -3.02 2.59 -14.57
C LEU A 472 -2.75 1.64 -15.73
N TYR A 473 -3.39 1.86 -16.88
CA TYR A 473 -3.12 1.09 -18.09
C TYR A 473 -1.67 1.23 -18.55
N GLN A 474 -1.14 2.46 -18.55
CA GLN A 474 0.24 2.76 -18.94
C GLN A 474 1.26 2.48 -17.83
N GLY A 475 0.77 2.21 -16.62
CA GLY A 475 1.60 2.07 -15.44
C GLY A 475 2.17 0.67 -15.26
N LYS A 476 3.00 0.54 -14.22
CA LYS A 476 3.61 -0.71 -13.79
C LYS A 476 2.52 -1.67 -13.29
N GLU A 477 2.34 -2.78 -13.98
CA GLU A 477 1.30 -3.77 -13.67
C GLU A 477 1.65 -4.62 -12.42
N VAL A 478 2.90 -5.04 -12.28
CA VAL A 478 3.30 -6.13 -11.36
C VAL A 478 3.59 -5.67 -9.93
N GLU A 479 3.05 -6.38 -8.95
CA GLU A 479 3.23 -6.19 -7.51
C GLU A 479 4.11 -7.29 -6.96
N ILE A 480 5.14 -6.92 -6.20
CA ILE A 480 6.06 -7.90 -5.61
C ILE A 480 5.58 -8.27 -4.22
N ARG A 481 5.35 -9.56 -4.03
CA ARG A 481 4.99 -10.16 -2.75
C ARG A 481 6.23 -10.41 -1.91
N ILE A 482 6.13 -10.11 -0.62
CA ILE A 482 7.21 -10.41 0.34
C ILE A 482 7.26 -11.92 0.66
N GLU A 483 6.13 -12.62 0.53
CA GLU A 483 6.07 -14.06 0.76
C GLU A 483 7.00 -14.83 -0.19
N LYS A 484 7.95 -15.54 0.40
CA LYS A 484 8.91 -16.37 -0.31
C LYS A 484 8.27 -17.68 -0.70
N THR A 485 8.32 -18.01 -1.99
CA THR A 485 7.84 -19.32 -2.48
C THR A 485 8.82 -20.42 -2.05
N PRO A 486 8.42 -21.38 -1.19
CA PRO A 486 9.32 -22.47 -0.77
C PRO A 486 9.83 -23.31 -1.93
N LEU A 487 9.09 -23.33 -3.05
CA LEU A 487 9.51 -23.99 -4.28
C LEU A 487 10.86 -23.47 -4.80
N PHE A 488 11.10 -22.16 -4.77
CA PHE A 488 12.34 -21.59 -5.32
C PHE A 488 13.56 -21.98 -4.49
N GLU A 489 13.40 -22.13 -3.17
CA GLU A 489 14.44 -22.65 -2.29
C GLU A 489 14.78 -24.13 -2.56
N LYS A 490 13.89 -24.87 -3.22
CA LYS A 490 14.13 -26.26 -3.63
C LYS A 490 14.68 -26.39 -5.04
N ILE A 491 14.39 -25.42 -5.91
CA ILE A 491 14.84 -25.41 -7.30
C ILE A 491 16.24 -24.81 -7.42
N PHE A 492 16.53 -23.73 -6.68
CA PHE A 492 17.74 -22.93 -6.86
C PHE A 492 18.67 -23.01 -5.65
N HIS A 493 19.95 -23.28 -5.88
CA HIS A 493 20.97 -23.36 -4.84
C HIS A 493 21.48 -22.01 -4.35
N ARG A 494 21.49 -21.00 -5.23
CA ARG A 494 21.99 -19.63 -5.07
C ARG A 494 21.00 -18.66 -5.72
N HIS A 495 19.85 -18.51 -5.09
CA HIS A 495 18.86 -17.50 -5.47
C HIS A 495 18.87 -16.34 -4.47
N LYS A 496 18.45 -15.17 -4.97
CA LYS A 496 18.14 -13.99 -4.15
C LYS A 496 16.68 -13.62 -4.41
N PHE A 497 15.85 -13.64 -3.37
CA PHE A 497 14.49 -13.11 -3.47
C PHE A 497 14.55 -11.60 -3.68
N ILE A 498 13.79 -11.13 -4.66
CA ILE A 498 13.63 -9.71 -4.96
C ILE A 498 12.37 -9.26 -4.21
N THR A 499 12.50 -8.28 -3.34
CA THR A 499 11.43 -7.94 -2.38
C THR A 499 10.68 -6.66 -2.72
N THR A 500 11.19 -5.87 -3.66
CA THR A 500 10.57 -4.61 -4.07
C THR A 500 10.70 -4.38 -5.56
N PHE A 501 9.75 -3.62 -6.13
CA PHE A 501 9.74 -3.37 -7.58
C PHE A 501 10.96 -2.55 -8.02
N THR A 502 11.40 -1.60 -7.20
CA THR A 502 12.64 -0.83 -7.41
C THR A 502 13.85 -1.75 -7.55
N GLU A 503 13.95 -2.77 -6.69
CA GLU A 503 15.02 -3.78 -6.77
C GLU A 503 14.97 -4.58 -8.07
N LEU A 504 13.77 -5.00 -8.49
CA LEU A 504 13.57 -5.73 -9.74
C LEU A 504 14.06 -4.92 -10.95
N GLN A 505 13.69 -3.63 -11.01
CA GLN A 505 14.14 -2.75 -12.08
C GLN A 505 15.65 -2.58 -12.08
N LEU A 506 16.23 -2.30 -10.91
CA LEU A 506 17.66 -2.08 -10.76
C LEU A 506 18.46 -3.33 -11.15
N LEU A 507 18.06 -4.51 -10.67
CA LEU A 507 18.67 -5.78 -11.06
C LEU A 507 18.55 -6.03 -12.57
N THR A 508 17.40 -5.72 -13.17
CA THR A 508 17.21 -5.82 -14.62
C THR A 508 18.21 -4.92 -15.36
N HIS A 509 18.38 -3.67 -14.92
CA HIS A 509 19.33 -2.73 -15.51
C HIS A 509 20.78 -3.22 -15.37
N HIS A 510 21.20 -3.67 -14.19
CA HIS A 510 22.55 -4.22 -14.00
C HIS A 510 22.82 -5.48 -14.81
N MET A 511 21.84 -6.38 -14.91
CA MET A 511 21.95 -7.55 -15.77
C MET A 511 22.20 -7.13 -17.22
N MET A 512 21.39 -6.20 -17.73
CA MET A 512 21.52 -5.73 -19.11
C MET A 512 22.84 -5.02 -19.38
N ALA A 513 23.35 -4.27 -18.38
CA ALA A 513 24.62 -3.55 -18.46
C ALA A 513 25.86 -4.44 -18.60
N ASP A 514 25.77 -5.75 -18.31
CA ASP A 514 26.88 -6.67 -18.47
C ASP A 514 27.32 -6.74 -19.94
N ASP A 515 28.61 -6.55 -20.21
CA ASP A 515 29.17 -6.60 -21.56
C ASP A 515 29.42 -8.01 -22.10
N ASN A 516 29.34 -9.02 -21.24
CA ASN A 516 29.67 -10.39 -21.59
C ASN A 516 28.52 -11.18 -22.21
N TRP A 517 27.26 -10.73 -22.06
CA TRP A 517 26.13 -11.46 -22.60
C TRP A 517 26.03 -11.32 -24.12
N LYS A 518 25.66 -12.43 -24.75
CA LYS A 518 25.45 -12.57 -26.20
C LYS A 518 24.03 -13.01 -26.53
N TYR A 519 23.42 -13.83 -25.69
CA TYR A 519 22.05 -14.29 -25.88
C TYR A 519 21.16 -13.78 -24.75
N MET A 520 19.98 -13.28 -25.11
CA MET A 520 18.91 -12.96 -24.17
C MET A 520 17.70 -13.84 -24.49
N LEU A 521 17.31 -14.68 -23.53
CA LEU A 521 16.18 -15.59 -23.65
C LEU A 521 15.07 -15.09 -22.73
N VAL A 522 13.88 -14.84 -23.29
CA VAL A 522 12.75 -14.25 -22.56
C VAL A 522 11.52 -15.12 -22.69
N ILE A 523 10.87 -15.40 -21.54
CA ILE A 523 9.51 -15.92 -21.48
C ILE A 523 8.67 -14.86 -20.77
N ALA A 524 7.64 -14.35 -21.45
CA ALA A 524 6.78 -13.31 -20.92
C ALA A 524 5.36 -13.41 -21.48
N GLU A 525 4.41 -12.73 -20.84
CA GLU A 525 3.05 -12.66 -21.39
C GLU A 525 3.02 -11.92 -22.72
N THR A 526 3.48 -10.66 -22.79
CA THR A 526 3.40 -9.83 -24.01
C THR A 526 4.74 -9.31 -24.53
N GLY A 527 5.79 -9.38 -23.72
CA GLY A 527 7.09 -8.75 -24.02
C GLY A 527 7.09 -7.22 -23.98
N GLU A 528 6.00 -6.60 -23.53
CA GLU A 528 5.82 -5.13 -23.54
C GLU A 528 6.87 -4.35 -22.76
N TRP A 529 7.40 -4.92 -21.67
CA TRP A 529 8.42 -4.27 -20.86
C TRP A 529 9.70 -3.95 -21.68
N LEU A 530 9.99 -4.72 -22.74
CA LEU A 530 11.10 -4.44 -23.67
C LEU A 530 10.86 -3.19 -24.52
N LEU A 531 9.60 -2.75 -24.66
CA LEU A 531 9.22 -1.55 -25.41
C LEU A 531 9.13 -0.32 -24.50
N GLU A 532 8.79 -0.51 -23.23
CA GLU A 532 8.59 0.57 -22.26
C GLU A 532 9.88 0.99 -21.55
N ASP A 533 10.81 0.05 -21.31
CA ASP A 533 12.05 0.34 -20.60
C ASP A 533 13.11 0.99 -21.52
N GLN A 534 13.24 2.30 -21.38
CA GLN A 534 14.18 3.10 -22.16
C GLN A 534 15.65 2.70 -21.95
N TYR A 535 16.02 2.27 -20.75
CA TYR A 535 17.38 1.85 -20.43
C TYR A 535 17.73 0.56 -21.18
N VAL A 536 16.84 -0.43 -21.13
CA VAL A 536 17.00 -1.71 -21.84
C VAL A 536 17.14 -1.47 -23.34
N HIS A 537 16.32 -0.59 -23.91
CA HIS A 537 16.41 -0.21 -25.32
C HIS A 537 17.77 0.44 -25.65
N GLN A 538 18.24 1.39 -24.83
CA GLN A 538 19.53 2.05 -25.03
C GLN A 538 20.69 1.07 -25.01
N VAL A 539 20.73 0.14 -24.05
CA VAL A 539 21.77 -0.89 -23.95
C VAL A 539 21.82 -1.76 -25.22
N ILE A 540 20.67 -2.22 -25.71
CA ILE A 540 20.60 -3.04 -26.92
C ILE A 540 21.10 -2.24 -28.14
N GLU A 541 20.68 -0.98 -28.29
CA GLU A 541 21.13 -0.11 -29.38
C GLU A 541 22.64 0.21 -29.31
N GLU A 542 23.20 0.38 -28.11
CA GLU A 542 24.64 0.57 -27.93
C GLU A 542 25.43 -0.66 -28.33
N LYS A 543 25.00 -1.85 -27.90
CA LYS A 543 25.63 -3.12 -28.31
C LYS A 543 25.54 -3.33 -29.83
N LYS A 544 24.42 -2.96 -30.46
CA LYS A 544 24.26 -2.93 -31.92
C LYS A 544 25.26 -1.98 -32.60
N LYS A 545 25.41 -0.75 -32.10
CA LYS A 545 26.39 0.23 -32.62
C LYS A 545 27.83 -0.28 -32.49
N GLN A 546 28.13 -1.00 -31.41
CA GLN A 546 29.42 -1.66 -31.18
C GLN A 546 29.61 -2.92 -32.04
N LYS A 547 28.61 -3.32 -32.83
CA LYS A 547 28.58 -4.54 -33.66
C LYS A 547 28.81 -5.81 -32.84
N LEU A 548 28.37 -5.80 -31.58
CA LEU A 548 28.37 -7.00 -30.75
C LEU A 548 27.30 -7.96 -31.27
N PRO A 549 27.63 -9.26 -31.45
CA PRO A 549 26.72 -10.23 -32.04
C PRO A 549 25.67 -10.71 -31.03
N ILE A 550 24.79 -9.81 -30.59
CA ILE A 550 23.72 -10.13 -29.64
C ILE A 550 22.53 -10.79 -30.34
N ILE A 551 21.86 -11.71 -29.64
CA ILE A 551 20.73 -12.49 -30.15
C ILE A 551 19.63 -12.53 -29.09
N MET A 552 18.39 -12.26 -29.50
CA MET A 552 17.20 -12.36 -28.67
C MET A 552 16.29 -13.49 -29.14
N ALA A 553 15.74 -14.25 -28.21
CA ALA A 553 14.69 -15.24 -28.47
C ALA A 553 13.57 -15.05 -27.45
N LEU A 554 12.33 -14.89 -27.94
CA LEU A 554 11.17 -14.58 -27.12
C LEU A 554 10.14 -15.70 -27.21
N ILE A 555 9.58 -16.11 -26.08
CA ILE A 555 8.38 -16.94 -25.99
C ILE A 555 7.29 -16.09 -25.35
N LEU A 556 6.23 -15.80 -26.10
CA LEU A 556 5.16 -14.89 -25.70
C LEU A 556 3.82 -15.63 -25.58
N ALA A 557 3.05 -15.31 -24.56
CA ALA A 557 1.68 -15.83 -24.44
C ALA A 557 0.67 -15.05 -25.28
N ASP A 558 0.97 -13.78 -25.55
CA ASP A 558 0.14 -12.83 -26.26
C ASP A 558 1.00 -12.03 -27.26
N LEU A 559 0.60 -12.04 -28.53
CA LEU A 559 1.32 -11.45 -29.65
C LEU A 559 0.89 -10.02 -29.99
N THR A 560 0.11 -9.35 -29.14
CA THR A 560 -0.35 -7.96 -29.37
C THR A 560 0.78 -7.01 -29.73
N TYR A 561 1.98 -7.21 -29.17
CA TYR A 561 3.14 -6.38 -29.45
C TYR A 561 4.18 -6.98 -30.39
N GLU A 562 3.90 -8.12 -31.02
CA GLU A 562 4.84 -8.81 -31.92
C GLU A 562 5.38 -7.87 -33.01
N LYS A 563 4.50 -7.14 -33.69
CA LYS A 563 4.89 -6.22 -34.75
C LYS A 563 5.84 -5.13 -34.25
N LYS A 564 5.53 -4.52 -33.09
CA LYS A 564 6.38 -3.47 -32.49
C LYS A 564 7.73 -4.02 -32.05
N LEU A 565 7.76 -5.24 -31.51
CA LEU A 565 9.00 -5.92 -31.13
C LEU A 565 9.87 -6.23 -32.36
N ILE A 566 9.28 -6.69 -33.47
CA ILE A 566 10.01 -6.92 -34.72
C ILE A 566 10.50 -5.61 -35.33
N GLU A 567 9.67 -4.57 -35.34
CA GLU A 567 10.05 -3.23 -35.83
C GLU A 567 11.22 -2.64 -35.02
N MET A 568 11.24 -2.85 -33.71
CA MET A 568 12.26 -2.29 -32.81
C MET A 568 13.54 -3.14 -32.75
N TYR A 569 13.42 -4.46 -32.75
CA TYR A 569 14.53 -5.40 -32.46
C TYR A 569 14.81 -6.42 -33.57
N GLY A 570 14.20 -6.31 -34.74
CA GLY A 570 14.22 -7.34 -35.79
C GLY A 570 15.61 -7.76 -36.29
N ASP A 571 16.65 -6.94 -36.08
CA ASP A 571 18.03 -7.26 -36.44
C ASP A 571 18.74 -8.17 -35.43
N VAL A 572 18.31 -8.16 -34.17
CA VAL A 572 18.84 -9.01 -33.08
C VAL A 572 17.85 -10.10 -32.67
N LEU A 573 16.58 -9.94 -33.01
CA LEU A 573 15.50 -10.86 -32.70
C LEU A 573 15.51 -12.06 -33.65
N ARG A 574 15.90 -13.22 -33.13
CA ARG A 574 16.03 -14.43 -33.94
C ARG A 574 14.71 -15.13 -34.16
N ALA A 575 13.87 -15.17 -33.13
CA ALA A 575 12.54 -15.77 -33.23
C ALA A 575 11.64 -15.30 -32.08
N ILE A 576 10.34 -15.20 -32.40
CA ILE A 576 9.24 -15.07 -31.46
C ILE A 576 8.42 -16.35 -31.58
N CYS A 577 8.38 -17.13 -30.51
CA CYS A 577 7.49 -18.27 -30.37
C CYS A 577 6.26 -17.85 -29.56
N SER A 578 5.12 -18.47 -29.85
CA SER A 578 3.87 -18.20 -29.14
C SER A 578 3.41 -19.45 -28.42
N MET A 579 3.09 -19.30 -27.14
CA MET A 579 2.53 -20.36 -26.32
C MET A 579 1.09 -20.02 -25.91
N PRO A 580 0.16 -21.00 -25.84
CA PRO A 580 -1.19 -20.73 -25.34
C PRO A 580 -1.16 -20.19 -23.91
N TRP A 581 -1.98 -19.19 -23.62
CA TRP A 581 -1.99 -18.54 -22.31
C TRP A 581 -2.30 -19.49 -21.15
N TRP A 582 -3.12 -20.50 -21.42
CA TRP A 582 -3.53 -21.52 -20.43
C TRP A 582 -2.36 -22.38 -19.96
N GLU A 583 -1.33 -22.52 -20.81
CA GLU A 583 -0.10 -23.27 -20.54
C GLU A 583 1.02 -22.35 -20.00
N HIS A 584 0.85 -21.03 -20.10
CA HIS A 584 1.80 -20.04 -19.64
C HIS A 584 1.66 -19.72 -18.15
N ASN A 585 2.67 -20.11 -17.36
CA ASN A 585 2.75 -19.75 -15.94
C ASN A 585 4.14 -19.33 -15.46
N ARG A 586 5.14 -19.28 -16.35
CA ARG A 586 6.54 -18.96 -16.03
C ARG A 586 6.96 -17.72 -16.78
N HIS A 587 7.71 -16.87 -16.10
CA HIS A 587 8.30 -15.67 -16.66
C HIS A 587 9.78 -15.67 -16.35
N MET A 588 10.60 -15.35 -17.35
CA MET A 588 12.03 -15.23 -17.14
C MET A 588 12.68 -14.30 -18.15
N THR A 589 13.78 -13.69 -17.71
CA THR A 589 14.78 -13.06 -18.57
C THR A 589 16.11 -13.67 -18.20
N VAL A 590 16.78 -14.31 -19.17
CA VAL A 590 18.03 -15.03 -18.97
C VAL A 590 19.10 -14.48 -19.90
N LEU A 591 20.28 -14.18 -19.35
CA LEU A 591 21.44 -13.73 -20.09
C LEU A 591 22.50 -14.83 -20.15
N VAL A 592 23.03 -15.06 -21.34
CA VAL A 592 24.02 -16.10 -21.64
C VAL A 592 25.15 -15.51 -22.47
N ASP A 593 26.38 -15.90 -22.19
CA ASP A 593 27.56 -15.44 -22.94
C ASP A 593 27.74 -16.12 -24.32
N ALA A 594 28.88 -15.88 -24.97
CA ALA A 594 29.21 -16.48 -26.26
C ALA A 594 29.54 -17.98 -26.23
N ASN A 595 29.94 -18.51 -25.07
CA ASN A 595 30.32 -19.91 -24.81
C ASN A 595 29.18 -20.65 -24.07
N PRO A 596 27.94 -20.50 -24.54
CA PRO A 596 26.67 -20.67 -23.83
C PRO A 596 26.73 -20.74 -22.30
N PHE A 597 27.58 -19.95 -21.67
CA PHE A 597 27.78 -19.99 -20.24
C PHE A 597 26.69 -19.13 -19.59
N PRO A 598 25.94 -19.71 -18.63
CA PRO A 598 24.94 -18.97 -17.89
C PRO A 598 25.57 -17.80 -17.12
N LEU A 599 25.05 -16.58 -17.32
CA LEU A 599 25.48 -15.41 -16.56
C LEU A 599 24.53 -15.18 -15.39
N SER A 600 23.32 -14.74 -15.71
CA SER A 600 22.31 -14.34 -14.73
C SER A 600 20.90 -14.51 -15.27
N GLY A 601 19.92 -14.54 -14.37
CA GLY A 601 18.52 -14.64 -14.73
C GLY A 601 17.61 -14.04 -13.68
N ILE A 602 16.49 -13.47 -14.13
CA ILE A 602 15.33 -13.16 -13.30
C ILE A 602 14.24 -14.16 -13.64
N TYR A 603 13.58 -14.70 -12.62
CA TYR A 603 12.51 -15.68 -12.77
C TYR A 603 11.37 -15.42 -11.80
N PHE A 604 10.14 -15.60 -12.27
CA PHE A 604 8.96 -15.67 -11.42
C PHE A 604 7.86 -16.52 -12.05
N MET A 605 6.90 -16.92 -11.22
CA MET A 605 5.67 -17.56 -11.69
C MET A 605 4.51 -16.57 -11.58
N ARG A 606 3.68 -16.55 -12.62
CA ARG A 606 2.48 -15.71 -12.73
C ARG A 606 1.57 -16.33 -13.77
N ARG A 607 0.27 -16.33 -13.52
CA ARG A 607 -0.75 -16.87 -14.44
C ARG A 607 -1.78 -15.78 -14.77
N LEU A 608 -2.20 -15.74 -16.04
CA LEU A 608 -3.31 -14.94 -16.55
C LEU A 608 -3.30 -13.48 -16.07
N ARG A 609 -2.14 -12.81 -16.21
CA ARG A 609 -1.94 -11.42 -15.79
C ARG A 609 -2.26 -11.11 -14.32
N SER A 610 -2.11 -12.08 -13.40
CA SER A 610 -2.14 -11.79 -11.95
C SER A 610 -1.12 -10.71 -11.59
N ALA A 611 -1.51 -9.58 -11.01
CA ALA A 611 -0.55 -8.53 -10.69
C ALA A 611 0.57 -9.00 -9.75
N ASP A 612 0.25 -9.90 -8.83
CA ASP A 612 1.17 -10.36 -7.79
C ASP A 612 2.19 -11.37 -8.34
N ILE A 613 3.46 -11.11 -8.05
CA ILE A 613 4.61 -11.95 -8.40
C ILE A 613 5.58 -12.07 -7.22
N THR A 614 6.33 -13.16 -7.16
CA THR A 614 7.46 -13.34 -6.25
C THR A 614 8.71 -13.59 -7.09
N PRO A 615 9.50 -12.56 -7.44
CA PRO A 615 10.64 -12.75 -8.31
C PRO A 615 11.90 -13.18 -7.56
N VAL A 616 12.72 -13.97 -8.25
CA VAL A 616 14.05 -14.37 -7.81
C VAL A 616 15.08 -13.99 -8.86
N TYR A 617 16.22 -13.54 -8.38
CA TYR A 617 17.44 -13.39 -9.15
C TYR A 617 18.32 -14.63 -8.94
N VAL A 618 18.90 -15.16 -10.01
CA VAL A 618 19.77 -16.34 -9.99
C VAL A 618 21.03 -16.11 -10.81
N GLU A 619 22.11 -16.75 -10.41
CA GLU A 619 23.42 -16.67 -11.06
C GLU A 619 24.10 -18.04 -11.18
N GLY A 620 25.08 -18.12 -12.08
CA GLY A 620 25.94 -19.29 -12.21
C GLY A 620 25.15 -20.54 -12.60
N LYS A 621 25.29 -21.63 -11.83
CA LYS A 621 24.69 -22.93 -12.20
C LYS A 621 23.17 -22.94 -12.17
N ASP A 622 22.53 -22.09 -11.38
CA ASP A 622 21.06 -22.06 -11.26
C ASP A 622 20.38 -21.53 -12.53
N VAL A 623 21.08 -20.70 -13.28
CA VAL A 623 20.60 -20.20 -14.58
C VAL A 623 20.44 -21.34 -15.59
N ILE A 624 21.18 -22.46 -15.45
CA ILE A 624 21.00 -23.65 -16.31
C ILE A 624 19.57 -24.17 -16.22
N VAL A 625 18.97 -24.17 -15.01
CA VAL A 625 17.59 -24.60 -14.80
C VAL A 625 16.60 -23.70 -15.56
N LEU A 626 16.90 -22.40 -15.67
CA LEU A 626 16.10 -21.48 -16.46
C LEU A 626 16.28 -21.73 -17.96
N ILE A 627 17.49 -21.99 -18.43
CA ILE A 627 17.77 -22.34 -19.83
C ILE A 627 17.05 -23.63 -20.21
N GLU A 628 17.09 -24.67 -19.37
CA GLU A 628 16.33 -25.92 -19.57
C GLU A 628 14.81 -25.65 -19.62
N SER A 629 14.31 -24.77 -18.76
CA SER A 629 12.91 -24.35 -18.78
C SER A 629 12.54 -23.62 -20.06
N PHE A 630 13.42 -22.75 -20.57
CA PHE A 630 13.24 -22.08 -21.85
C PHE A 630 13.20 -23.09 -23.00
N TYR A 631 14.14 -24.03 -23.06
CA TYR A 631 14.14 -25.09 -24.07
C TYR A 631 12.92 -26.01 -24.02
N ALA A 632 12.32 -26.21 -22.85
CA ALA A 632 11.10 -27.00 -22.74
C ALA A 632 9.86 -26.27 -23.30
N TYR A 633 9.87 -24.94 -23.28
CA TYR A 633 8.79 -24.12 -23.85
C TYR A 633 9.02 -23.82 -25.34
N TRP A 634 10.28 -23.80 -25.77
CA TRP A 634 10.71 -23.55 -27.14
C TRP A 634 10.43 -24.73 -28.06
#